data_AF-A0A822AQP8-F1
#
_entry.id   AF-A0A822AQP8-F1
#
_cell.length_a   1.000
_cell.length_b   1.000
_cell.length_c   1.000
_cell.angle_alpha   90.00
_cell.angle_beta   90.00
_cell.angle_gamma   90.00
#
_symmetry.space_group_name_H-M   'P 1'
#
loop_
_entity.id
_entity.type
_entity.pdbx_description
1 polymer ?
#
loop_
_entity_poly.entity_id
_entity_poly.type
_entity_poly.pdbx_seq_one_letter_code
_entity_poly.pdbx_strand_id
1 'polypeptide(L)'
;IYIKNLEFLIKPNGLYIQLCFSEKETREGGPRRIKKSDLYELFSSQNGWTIESIEDDVYETTLFGSVPSGGRAYLSTIRRNNYT
;
A
#
# COMPACT_ATOMS: atom_id res chain seq x y z
N ILE A 1 3.53 -15.28 -3.52
CA ILE A 1 3.36 -15.70 -2.11
C ILE A 1 2.58 -14.63 -1.32
N TYR A 2 3.03 -13.37 -1.33
CA TYR A 2 2.42 -12.28 -0.56
C TYR A 2 0.88 -12.20 -0.62
N ILE A 3 0.28 -12.04 -1.81
CA ILE A 3 -1.19 -11.95 -1.95
C ILE A 3 -1.91 -13.20 -1.44
N LYS A 4 -1.44 -14.40 -1.78
CA LYS A 4 -2.03 -15.66 -1.31
C LYS A 4 -2.04 -15.76 0.21
N ASN A 5 -1.00 -15.26 0.88
CA ASN A 5 -0.95 -15.22 2.33
C ASN A 5 -1.95 -14.21 2.91
N LEU A 6 -2.08 -13.03 2.29
CA LEU A 6 -3.11 -12.06 2.69
C LEU A 6 -4.53 -12.63 2.53
N GLU A 7 -4.81 -13.34 1.43
CA GLU A 7 -6.09 -14.00 1.21
C GLU A 7 -6.37 -15.08 2.26
N PHE A 8 -5.34 -15.81 2.69
CA PHE A 8 -5.49 -16.81 3.75
C PHE A 8 -5.77 -16.17 5.12
N LEU A 9 -5.12 -15.04 5.43
CA LEU A 9 -5.17 -14.40 6.76
C LEU A 9 -6.38 -13.47 6.94
N ILE A 10 -6.80 -12.77 5.89
CA ILE A 10 -7.88 -11.78 5.95
C ILE A 10 -9.18 -12.46 5.54
N LYS A 11 -10.20 -12.44 6.40
CA LYS A 11 -11.52 -13.02 6.10
C LYS A 11 -12.17 -12.36 4.87
N PRO A 12 -13.08 -13.03 4.14
CA PRO A 12 -13.88 -12.40 3.09
C PRO A 12 -14.55 -11.11 3.61
N ASN A 13 -14.61 -10.07 2.77
CA ASN A 13 -15.00 -8.70 3.13
C ASN A 13 -14.10 -7.98 4.15
N GLY A 14 -13.00 -8.60 4.57
CA GLY A 14 -12.03 -8.01 5.48
C GLY A 14 -11.25 -6.86 4.84
N LEU A 15 -10.79 -5.95 5.68
CA LEU A 15 -10.05 -4.76 5.29
C LEU A 15 -8.55 -4.94 5.49
N TYR A 16 -7.77 -4.52 4.51
CA TYR A 16 -6.32 -4.36 4.57
C TYR A 16 -6.00 -2.87 4.39
N ILE A 17 -5.42 -2.27 5.43
CA ILE A 17 -4.94 -0.89 5.39
C ILE A 17 -3.41 -0.96 5.29
N GLN A 18 -2.85 -0.35 4.25
CA GLN A 18 -1.42 -0.37 3.98
C GLN A 18 -0.87 1.04 3.84
N LEU A 19 0.17 1.34 4.62
CA LEU A 19 1.04 2.48 4.37
C LEU A 19 2.34 1.98 3.74
N CYS A 20 2.71 2.48 2.56
CA CYS A 20 3.95 2.12 1.89
C CYS A 20 4.60 3.32 1.18
N PHE A 21 5.94 3.33 1.05
CA PHE A 21 6.62 4.39 0.31
C PHE A 21 6.14 4.43 -1.14
N SER A 22 5.76 5.62 -1.60
CA SER A 22 5.27 5.84 -2.95
C SER A 22 6.42 6.12 -3.92
N GLU A 23 6.18 5.92 -5.21
CA GLU A 23 7.09 6.35 -6.28
C GLU A 23 7.39 7.87 -6.28
N LYS A 24 6.60 8.67 -5.55
CA LYS A 24 6.84 10.11 -5.35
C LYS A 24 7.98 10.38 -4.37
N GLU A 25 8.45 9.37 -3.64
CA GLU A 25 9.60 9.48 -2.76
C GLU A 25 10.90 9.29 -3.56
N THR A 26 11.45 10.39 -4.07
CA THR A 26 12.60 10.39 -4.98
C THR A 26 13.96 10.47 -4.28
N ARG A 27 14.02 10.62 -2.96
CA ARG A 27 15.31 10.65 -2.25
C ARG A 27 16.01 9.30 -2.37
N GLU A 28 17.34 9.34 -2.43
CA GLU A 28 18.17 8.15 -2.52
C GLU A 28 18.17 7.34 -1.21
N GLY A 29 18.40 6.02 -1.34
CA GLY A 29 18.45 5.10 -0.20
C GLY A 29 17.09 4.80 0.44
N GLY A 30 17.08 3.90 1.43
CA GLY A 30 15.86 3.47 2.14
C GLY A 30 15.06 2.35 1.44
N PRO A 31 13.88 1.99 1.98
CA PRO A 31 13.08 0.85 1.48
C PRO A 31 12.57 1.03 0.04
N ARG A 32 12.12 -0.05 -0.60
CA ARG A 32 11.54 0.04 -1.96
C ARG A 32 10.35 1.02 -2.02
N ARG A 33 10.27 1.79 -3.11
CA ARG A 33 9.11 2.62 -3.47
C ARG A 33 8.15 1.85 -4.36
N ILE A 34 6.86 2.05 -4.15
CA ILE A 34 5.77 1.35 -4.84
C ILE A 34 5.11 2.31 -5.82
N LYS A 35 4.94 1.86 -7.06
CA LYS A 35 4.18 2.59 -8.06
C LYS A 35 2.69 2.41 -7.81
N LYS A 36 1.89 3.43 -8.07
CA LYS A 36 0.43 3.34 -7.93
C LYS A 36 -0.15 2.27 -8.86
N SER A 37 0.44 2.08 -10.05
CA SER A 37 0.05 1.02 -10.99
C SER A 37 0.26 -0.39 -10.42
N ASP A 38 1.36 -0.62 -9.70
CA ASP A 38 1.68 -1.92 -9.12
C ASP A 38 0.62 -2.32 -8.08
N LEU A 39 0.09 -1.36 -7.33
CA LEU A 39 -1.01 -1.59 -6.38
C LEU A 39 -2.29 -2.02 -7.12
N TYR A 40 -2.68 -1.32 -8.18
CA TYR A 40 -3.87 -1.68 -8.97
C TYR A 40 -3.75 -3.04 -9.65
N GLU A 41 -2.58 -3.40 -10.17
CA GLU A 41 -2.34 -4.71 -10.76
C GLU A 41 -2.45 -5.80 -9.69
N LEU A 42 -1.80 -5.59 -8.55
CA LEU A 42 -1.72 -6.58 -7.47
C LEU A 42 -3.08 -6.79 -6.78
N PHE A 43 -3.80 -5.72 -6.46
CA PHE A 43 -5.09 -5.74 -5.76
C PHE A 43 -6.28 -5.52 -6.70
N SER A 44 -6.25 -6.18 -7.86
CA SER A 44 -7.33 -6.17 -8.84
C SER A 44 -8.48 -7.11 -8.46
N SER A 45 -9.65 -6.90 -9.06
CA SER A 45 -10.82 -7.78 -8.88
C SER A 45 -10.55 -9.21 -9.38
N GLN A 46 -9.69 -9.38 -10.39
CA GLN A 46 -9.25 -10.71 -10.86
C GLN A 46 -8.46 -11.46 -9.79
N ASN A 47 -7.76 -10.73 -8.91
CA ASN A 47 -7.02 -11.29 -7.78
C ASN A 47 -7.87 -11.37 -6.49
N GLY A 48 -9.18 -11.09 -6.54
CA GLY A 48 -10.05 -11.18 -5.36
C GLY A 48 -10.03 -9.97 -4.44
N TRP A 49 -9.56 -8.82 -4.91
CA TRP A 49 -9.47 -7.60 -4.11
C TRP A 49 -10.19 -6.43 -4.78
N THR A 50 -10.53 -5.44 -3.97
CA THR A 50 -11.01 -4.14 -4.43
C THR A 50 -10.27 -3.06 -3.68
N ILE A 51 -9.60 -2.18 -4.41
CA ILE A 51 -9.04 -0.96 -3.84
C ILE A 51 -10.17 0.05 -3.66
N GLU A 52 -10.36 0.53 -2.44
CA GLU A 52 -11.33 1.59 -2.15
C GLU A 52 -10.72 2.98 -2.26
N SER A 53 -9.51 3.16 -1.73
CA SER A 53 -8.76 4.40 -1.82
C SER A 53 -7.26 4.15 -1.90
N ILE A 54 -6.57 5.05 -2.59
CA ILE A 54 -5.11 5.22 -2.54
C ILE A 54 -4.84 6.72 -2.41
N GLU A 55 -4.58 7.14 -1.19
CA GLU A 55 -4.36 8.54 -0.83
C GLU A 55 -2.86 8.82 -0.74
N ASP A 56 -2.46 10.04 -1.11
CA ASP A 56 -1.10 10.49 -0.85
C ASP A 56 -0.94 10.73 0.66
N ASP A 57 0.12 10.18 1.24
CA ASP A 57 0.38 10.30 2.68
C ASP A 57 1.89 10.45 2.95
N VAL A 58 2.27 10.48 4.22
CA VAL A 58 3.64 10.66 4.70
C VAL A 58 3.98 9.63 5.77
N TYR A 59 5.13 8.98 5.62
CA TYR A 59 5.76 8.22 6.68
C TYR A 59 6.55 9.16 7.58
N GLU A 60 6.04 9.47 8.77
CA GLU A 60 6.78 10.28 9.74
C GLU A 60 8.01 9.52 10.25
N THR A 61 9.17 10.16 10.20
CA THR A 61 10.43 9.51 10.59
C THR A 61 11.46 10.52 11.07
N THR A 62 12.28 10.08 12.02
CA THR A 62 13.41 10.84 12.57
C THR A 62 14.71 10.66 11.78
N LEU A 63 14.74 9.71 10.83
CA LEU A 63 15.96 9.30 10.12
C LEU A 63 16.55 10.37 9.19
N PHE A 64 15.77 11.40 8.84
CA PHE A 64 16.17 12.41 7.84
C PHE A 64 16.51 13.78 8.44
N GLY A 65 16.66 13.92 9.76
CA GLY A 65 16.95 15.20 10.41
C GLY A 65 15.89 16.27 10.10
N SER A 66 16.30 17.54 9.98
CA SER A 66 15.46 18.75 9.84
C SER A 66 14.59 18.86 8.57
N VAL A 67 14.36 17.76 7.83
CA VAL A 67 13.51 17.75 6.64
C VAL A 67 12.03 17.61 7.07
N PRO A 68 11.18 18.62 6.84
CA PRO A 68 9.87 18.70 7.53
C PRO A 68 8.82 17.68 7.07
N SER A 69 9.03 16.97 5.95
CA SER A 69 7.94 16.36 5.20
C SER A 69 7.84 14.84 5.27
N GLY A 70 8.60 14.17 6.16
CA GLY A 70 8.64 12.70 6.25
C GLY A 70 8.90 12.02 4.90
N GLY A 71 8.59 10.72 4.77
CA GLY A 71 8.69 9.94 3.53
C GLY A 71 7.41 9.92 2.71
N ARG A 72 7.44 10.27 1.42
CA ARG A 72 6.23 10.28 0.59
C ARG A 72 5.67 8.86 0.45
N ALA A 73 4.43 8.67 0.86
CA ALA A 73 3.78 7.37 0.97
C ALA A 73 2.44 7.34 0.23
N TYR A 74 1.92 6.12 0.06
CA TYR A 74 0.52 5.86 -0.25
C TYR A 74 -0.12 5.20 0.96
N LEU A 75 -1.26 5.73 1.41
CA LEU A 75 -2.18 5.07 2.32
C LEU A 75 -3.29 4.42 1.50
N SER A 76 -3.33 3.10 1.49
CA SER A 76 -4.28 2.33 0.70
C SER A 76 -5.28 1.61 1.59
N THR A 77 -6.56 1.74 1.24
CA THR A 77 -7.65 0.98 1.83
C THR A 77 -8.11 -0.06 0.83
N ILE A 78 -7.92 -1.34 1.17
CA ILE A 78 -8.11 -2.45 0.23
C ILE A 78 -9.01 -3.49 0.88
N ARG A 79 -10.06 -3.92 0.19
CA ARG A 79 -10.98 -4.95 0.67
C ARG A 79 -10.75 -6.28 -0.03
N ARG A 80 -10.76 -7.37 0.75
CA ARG A 80 -10.88 -8.71 0.21
C ARG A 80 -12.32 -8.92 -0.28
N ASN A 81 -12.49 -9.26 -1.55
CA ASN A 81 -13.81 -9.53 -2.10
C ASN A 81 -14.41 -10.78 -1.46
N ASN A 82 -15.74 -10.83 -1.42
CA ASN A 82 -16.43 -12.07 -1.16
C ASN A 82 -16.43 -12.91 -2.45
N TYR A 83 -16.07 -14.18 -2.34
CA TYR A 83 -16.39 -15.14 -3.38
C TYR A 83 -17.72 -15.77 -2.97
N THR A 84 -18.80 -15.39 -3.67
CA THR A 84 -20.07 -16.14 -3.65
C THR A 84 -19.95 -17.40 -4.47
#